data_AF-A0A6J1WII6-F1
#
_entry.id   AF-A0A6J1WII6-F1
#
_cell.length_a   1.000
_cell.length_b   1.000
_cell.length_c   1.000
_cell.angle_alpha   90.00
_cell.angle_beta   90.00
_cell.angle_gamma   90.00
#
_symmetry.space_group_name_H-M   'P 1'
#
loop_
_entity.id
_entity.type
_entity.pdbx_description
1 polymer ?
#
loop_
_entity_poly.entity_id
_entity_poly.type
_entity_poly.pdbx_seq_one_letter_code
_entity_poly.pdbx_strand_id
1 'polypeptide(L)'
;MKLKMNIKDEHIKLEVNTTLREKQEQLALATATSETLKKLNVSIEELPQKCQQLLNQAAECQASMDIDILDPIAISVHHTSQLSKKLQEEYEILKLKQSNQLLQVKIDNNNNFLEGLKKELQFSRKSLSQQSPNPDNIQDYIRQMRHKVASYTESCEKAKAKYTKLSVPDQILPKSLIALVETLATLKTEAMTLQQSADEVALAREARETFNRLRR
;
A
#
# COMPACT_ATOMS: atom_id res chain seq x y z
N MET A 1 75.50 19.11 -14.67
CA MET A 1 74.16 18.68 -15.13
C MET A 1 74.15 17.48 -16.10
N LYS A 2 75.24 17.15 -16.82
CA LYS A 2 75.25 16.04 -17.81
C LYS A 2 75.12 14.61 -17.22
N LEU A 3 75.64 14.36 -16.01
CA LEU A 3 75.58 13.04 -15.36
C LEU A 3 74.17 12.59 -14.95
N LYS A 4 73.26 13.54 -14.61
CA LYS A 4 71.88 13.22 -14.20
C LYS A 4 70.95 12.91 -15.38
N MET A 5 71.27 13.38 -16.59
CA MET A 5 70.49 13.04 -17.79
C MET A 5 70.87 11.65 -18.31
N ASN A 6 72.16 11.30 -18.27
CA ASN A 6 72.65 9.99 -18.75
C ASN A 6 72.07 8.80 -17.95
N ILE A 7 71.94 8.97 -16.62
CA ILE A 7 71.34 7.95 -15.73
C ILE A 7 69.84 7.78 -16.01
N LYS A 8 69.13 8.87 -16.32
CA LYS A 8 67.69 8.80 -16.66
C LYS A 8 67.47 8.10 -18.01
N ASP A 9 68.30 8.38 -19.00
CA ASP A 9 68.21 7.74 -20.32
C ASP A 9 68.56 6.24 -20.27
N GLU A 10 69.50 5.84 -19.40
CA GLU A 10 69.81 4.43 -19.13
C GLU A 10 68.67 3.72 -18.38
N HIS A 11 68.04 4.36 -17.39
CA HIS A 11 66.89 3.80 -16.68
C HIS A 11 65.68 3.61 -17.60
N ILE A 12 65.38 4.57 -18.47
CA ILE A 12 64.27 4.45 -19.43
C ILE A 12 64.54 3.31 -20.41
N LYS A 13 65.79 3.15 -20.89
CA LYS A 13 66.15 2.01 -21.74
C LYS A 13 66.03 0.67 -21.01
N LEU A 14 66.38 0.63 -19.73
CA LEU A 14 66.23 -0.56 -18.89
C LEU A 14 64.75 -0.92 -18.70
N GLU A 15 63.88 0.05 -18.40
CA GLU A 15 62.43 -0.18 -18.25
C GLU A 15 61.77 -0.63 -19.56
N VAL A 16 62.18 -0.05 -20.70
CA VAL A 16 61.70 -0.49 -22.01
C VAL A 16 62.16 -1.92 -22.32
N ASN A 17 63.39 -2.28 -21.96
CA ASN A 17 63.89 -3.64 -22.15
C ASN A 17 63.24 -4.65 -21.21
N THR A 18 62.97 -4.30 -19.94
CA THR A 18 62.26 -5.19 -19.01
C THR A 18 60.83 -5.42 -19.46
N THR A 19 60.12 -4.37 -19.86
CA THR A 19 58.73 -4.50 -20.36
C THR A 19 58.66 -5.28 -21.68
N LEU A 20 59.64 -5.11 -22.58
CA LEU A 20 59.75 -5.91 -23.79
C LEU A 20 59.99 -7.39 -23.47
N ARG A 21 60.91 -7.66 -22.52
CA ARG A 21 61.24 -9.01 -22.08
C ARG A 21 60.07 -9.69 -21.38
N GLU A 22 59.35 -8.98 -20.51
CA GLU A 22 58.13 -9.47 -19.87
C GLU A 22 57.06 -9.84 -20.91
N LYS A 23 56.87 -9.01 -21.95
CA LYS A 23 55.96 -9.33 -23.06
C LYS A 23 56.39 -10.57 -23.85
N GLN A 24 57.70 -10.72 -24.11
CA GLN A 24 58.24 -11.90 -24.80
C GLN A 24 58.13 -13.17 -23.93
N GLU A 25 58.38 -13.07 -22.63
CA GLU A 25 58.21 -14.17 -21.68
C GLU A 25 56.73 -14.58 -21.55
N GLN A 26 55.81 -13.61 -21.52
CA GLN A 26 54.36 -13.88 -21.56
C GLN A 26 53.93 -14.57 -22.86
N LEU A 27 54.43 -14.11 -24.02
CA LEU A 27 54.17 -14.74 -25.31
C LEU A 27 54.74 -16.16 -25.38
N ALA A 28 55.96 -16.37 -24.87
CA ALA A 28 56.59 -17.68 -24.82
C ALA A 28 55.83 -18.64 -23.90
N LEU A 29 55.40 -18.18 -22.71
CA LEU A 29 54.57 -18.95 -21.78
C LEU A 29 53.21 -19.29 -22.39
N ALA A 30 52.55 -18.35 -23.06
CA ALA A 30 51.27 -18.59 -23.74
C ALA A 30 51.43 -19.60 -24.88
N THR A 31 52.52 -19.51 -25.66
CA THR A 31 52.81 -20.44 -26.76
C THR A 31 53.12 -21.83 -26.22
N ALA A 32 53.96 -21.93 -25.18
CA ALA A 32 54.27 -23.19 -24.53
C ALA A 32 53.02 -23.82 -23.92
N THR A 33 52.15 -23.02 -23.29
CA THR A 33 50.88 -23.50 -22.72
C THR A 33 49.93 -23.98 -23.83
N SER A 34 49.83 -23.24 -24.94
CA SER A 34 49.03 -23.63 -26.11
C SER A 34 49.55 -24.92 -26.76
N GLU A 35 50.86 -25.07 -26.90
CA GLU A 35 51.49 -26.30 -27.39
C GLU A 35 51.30 -27.47 -26.42
N THR A 36 51.36 -27.22 -25.11
CA THR A 36 51.15 -28.24 -24.08
C THR A 36 49.69 -28.70 -24.08
N LEU A 37 48.73 -27.78 -24.19
CA LEU A 37 47.31 -28.08 -24.32
C LEU A 37 46.99 -28.82 -25.63
N LYS A 38 47.62 -28.42 -26.75
CA LYS A 38 47.55 -29.16 -28.02
C LYS A 38 48.12 -30.58 -27.90
N LYS A 39 49.24 -30.75 -27.20
CA LYS A 39 49.87 -32.08 -26.95
C LYS A 39 49.05 -32.94 -25.99
N LEU A 40 48.32 -32.33 -25.06
CA LEU A 40 47.46 -33.04 -24.12
C LEU A 40 46.13 -33.47 -24.74
N ASN A 41 45.77 -32.97 -25.94
CA ASN A 41 44.58 -33.34 -26.72
C ASN A 41 43.31 -33.53 -25.88
N VAL A 42 43.11 -32.72 -24.84
CA VAL A 42 41.93 -32.79 -23.99
C VAL A 42 40.81 -32.11 -24.77
N SER A 43 39.95 -32.90 -25.42
CA SER A 43 38.71 -32.35 -25.97
C SER A 43 37.87 -31.83 -24.81
N ILE A 44 37.21 -30.69 -24.99
CA ILE A 44 36.23 -30.18 -24.01
C ILE A 44 35.18 -31.26 -23.72
N GLU A 45 34.87 -32.11 -24.71
CA GLU A 45 33.92 -33.22 -24.63
C GLU A 45 34.39 -34.40 -23.76
N GLU A 46 35.69 -34.51 -23.51
CA GLU A 46 36.30 -35.57 -22.67
C GLU A 46 36.43 -35.14 -21.19
N LEU A 47 36.17 -33.87 -20.87
CA LEU A 47 36.16 -33.38 -19.50
C LEU A 47 34.95 -33.92 -18.71
N PRO A 48 35.06 -34.07 -17.37
CA PRO A 48 33.91 -34.37 -16.54
C PRO A 48 32.77 -33.37 -16.76
N GLN A 49 31.53 -33.85 -16.80
CA GLN A 49 30.33 -33.07 -17.16
C GLN A 49 30.19 -31.77 -16.34
N LYS A 50 30.59 -31.79 -15.06
CA LYS A 50 30.59 -30.62 -14.18
C LYS A 50 31.62 -29.57 -14.61
N CYS A 51 32.78 -29.98 -15.11
CA CYS A 51 33.81 -29.09 -15.64
C CYS A 51 33.37 -28.48 -16.97
N GLN A 52 32.70 -29.25 -17.84
CA GLN A 52 32.11 -28.74 -19.08
C GLN A 52 31.05 -27.67 -18.81
N GLN A 53 30.17 -27.91 -17.84
CA GLN A 53 29.15 -26.94 -17.43
C GLN A 53 29.78 -25.64 -16.91
N LEU A 54 30.85 -25.73 -16.11
CA LEU A 54 31.56 -24.55 -15.61
C LEU A 54 32.27 -23.77 -16.73
N LEU A 55 32.87 -24.47 -17.69
CA LEU A 55 33.51 -23.84 -18.85
C LEU A 55 32.48 -23.15 -19.77
N ASN A 56 31.34 -23.80 -20.01
CA ASN A 56 30.25 -23.22 -20.79
C ASN A 56 29.64 -22.01 -20.08
N GLN A 57 29.40 -22.08 -18.77
CA GLN A 57 28.94 -20.92 -17.98
C GLN A 57 29.97 -19.79 -17.98
N ALA A 58 31.26 -20.09 -17.88
CA ALA A 58 32.31 -19.08 -17.95
C ALA A 58 32.37 -18.41 -19.33
N ALA A 59 32.23 -19.18 -20.40
CA ALA A 59 32.19 -18.68 -21.78
C ALA A 59 30.93 -17.83 -22.07
N GLU A 60 29.76 -18.25 -21.59
CA GLU A 60 28.51 -17.48 -21.69
C GLU A 60 28.62 -16.16 -20.92
N CYS A 61 29.15 -16.19 -19.69
CA CYS A 61 29.42 -14.99 -18.92
C CYS A 61 30.40 -14.07 -19.66
N GLN A 62 31.50 -14.61 -20.19
CA GLN A 62 32.49 -13.85 -20.94
C GLN A 62 31.90 -13.17 -22.19
N ALA A 63 31.09 -13.89 -22.96
CA ALA A 63 30.40 -13.38 -24.13
C ALA A 63 29.36 -12.31 -23.78
N SER A 64 28.61 -12.50 -22.68
CA SER A 64 27.62 -11.51 -22.22
C SER A 64 28.26 -10.21 -21.69
N MET A 65 29.53 -10.26 -21.32
CA MET A 65 30.27 -9.17 -20.69
C MET A 65 31.25 -8.46 -21.65
N ASP A 66 31.39 -8.95 -22.89
CA ASP A 66 32.31 -8.40 -23.92
C ASP A 66 33.77 -8.31 -23.42
N ILE A 67 34.21 -9.34 -22.69
CA ILE A 67 35.54 -9.41 -22.07
C ILE A 67 36.49 -10.27 -22.91
N ASP A 68 37.51 -9.66 -23.51
CA ASP A 68 38.53 -10.35 -24.32
C ASP A 68 39.48 -11.24 -23.47
N ILE A 69 39.68 -10.94 -22.18
CA ILE A 69 40.61 -11.65 -21.29
C ILE A 69 39.91 -11.98 -19.97
N LEU A 70 39.82 -13.27 -19.63
CA LEU A 70 39.28 -13.75 -18.35
C LEU A 70 40.12 -13.20 -17.17
N ASP A 71 39.64 -12.12 -16.55
CA ASP A 71 40.11 -11.66 -15.25
C ASP A 71 39.21 -12.26 -14.13
N PRO A 72 39.71 -13.22 -13.34
CA PRO A 72 38.96 -13.83 -12.26
C PRO A 72 38.45 -12.83 -11.21
N ILE A 73 39.16 -11.72 -11.01
CA ILE A 73 38.78 -10.67 -10.06
C ILE A 73 37.58 -9.91 -10.59
N ALA A 74 37.61 -9.50 -11.87
CA ALA A 74 36.48 -8.82 -12.51
C ALA A 74 35.20 -9.68 -12.51
N ILE A 75 35.31 -10.98 -12.80
CA ILE A 75 34.17 -11.91 -12.77
C ILE A 75 33.61 -12.06 -11.35
N SER A 76 34.48 -12.21 -10.34
CA SER A 76 34.08 -12.32 -8.94
C SER A 76 33.38 -11.06 -8.42
N VAL A 77 33.92 -9.88 -8.75
CA VAL A 77 33.31 -8.59 -8.40
C VAL A 77 31.95 -8.43 -9.06
N HIS A 78 31.82 -8.82 -10.33
CA HIS A 78 30.55 -8.74 -11.04
C HIS A 78 29.50 -9.68 -10.45
N HIS A 79 29.85 -10.94 -10.19
CA HIS A 79 28.95 -11.89 -9.54
C HIS A 79 28.52 -11.38 -8.16
N THR A 80 29.45 -10.83 -7.38
CA THR A 80 29.15 -10.26 -6.06
C THR A 80 28.20 -9.07 -6.18
N SER A 81 28.37 -8.21 -7.18
CA SER A 81 27.48 -7.10 -7.47
C SER A 81 26.07 -7.56 -7.85
N GLN A 82 25.94 -8.57 -8.72
CA GLN A 82 24.65 -9.15 -9.08
C GLN A 82 23.95 -9.78 -7.87
N LEU A 83 24.70 -10.54 -7.05
CA LEU A 83 24.16 -11.16 -5.84
C LEU A 83 23.69 -10.09 -4.84
N SER A 84 24.46 -9.02 -4.66
CA SER A 84 24.10 -7.90 -3.80
C SER A 84 22.83 -7.20 -4.26
N LYS A 85 22.64 -6.99 -5.56
CA LYS A 85 21.39 -6.42 -6.10
C LYS A 85 20.18 -7.32 -5.82
N LYS A 86 20.31 -8.63 -6.05
CA LYS A 86 19.23 -9.60 -5.75
C LYS A 86 18.87 -9.59 -4.26
N LEU A 87 19.87 -9.61 -3.37
CA LEU A 87 19.65 -9.54 -1.93
C LEU A 87 18.94 -8.24 -1.51
N GLN A 88 19.28 -7.11 -2.14
CA GLN A 88 18.62 -5.83 -1.89
C GLN A 88 17.14 -5.87 -2.32
N GLU A 89 16.85 -6.41 -3.50
CA GLU A 89 15.48 -6.59 -3.99
C GLU A 89 14.67 -7.52 -3.08
N GLU A 90 15.24 -8.66 -2.68
CA GLU A 90 14.61 -9.59 -1.74
C GLU A 90 14.33 -8.95 -0.38
N TYR A 91 15.24 -8.11 0.11
CA TYR A 91 15.07 -7.38 1.36
C TYR A 91 13.95 -6.33 1.27
N GLU A 92 13.83 -5.63 0.14
CA GLU A 92 12.72 -4.70 -0.11
C GLU A 92 11.38 -5.43 -0.19
N ILE A 93 11.33 -6.56 -0.88
CA ILE A 93 10.15 -7.44 -0.90
C ILE A 93 9.78 -7.89 0.51
N LEU A 94 10.77 -8.25 1.34
CA LEU A 94 10.53 -8.67 2.71
C LEU A 94 9.95 -7.53 3.57
N LYS A 95 10.50 -6.31 3.44
CA LYS A 95 9.93 -5.11 4.09
C LYS A 95 8.49 -4.87 3.68
N LEU A 96 8.18 -4.96 2.39
CA LEU A 96 6.83 -4.78 1.87
C LEU A 96 5.88 -5.85 2.40
N LYS A 97 6.30 -7.12 2.46
CA LYS A 97 5.51 -8.21 3.05
C LYS A 97 5.20 -7.95 4.52
N GLN A 98 6.19 -7.51 5.30
CA GLN A 98 5.98 -7.17 6.71
C GLN A 98 5.02 -5.99 6.88
N SER A 99 5.16 -4.95 6.07
CA SER A 99 4.24 -3.80 6.08
C SER A 99 2.81 -4.21 5.75
N ASN A 100 2.63 -5.09 4.76
CA ASN A 100 1.34 -5.60 4.34
C ASN A 100 0.68 -6.44 5.46
N GLN A 101 1.44 -7.29 6.14
CA GLN A 101 0.95 -8.02 7.32
C GLN A 101 0.47 -7.08 8.44
N LEU A 102 1.22 -6.01 8.74
CA LEU A 102 0.83 -5.03 9.74
C LEU A 102 -0.46 -4.28 9.34
N LEU A 103 -0.60 -3.96 8.05
CA LEU A 103 -1.83 -3.36 7.52
C LEU A 103 -3.01 -4.32 7.63
N GLN A 104 -2.82 -5.60 7.33
CA GLN A 104 -3.86 -6.61 7.46
C GLN A 104 -4.37 -6.71 8.91
N VAL A 105 -3.46 -6.75 9.89
CA VAL A 105 -3.84 -6.74 11.32
C VAL A 105 -4.67 -5.51 11.68
N LYS A 106 -4.32 -4.33 11.14
CA LYS A 106 -5.12 -3.10 11.36
C LYS A 106 -6.50 -3.21 10.72
N ILE A 107 -6.59 -3.76 9.51
CA ILE A 107 -7.87 -3.99 8.82
C ILE A 107 -8.75 -4.93 9.64
N ASP A 108 -8.20 -6.03 10.15
CA ASP A 108 -8.94 -7.02 10.93
C ASP A 108 -9.45 -6.41 12.25
N ASN A 109 -8.62 -5.61 12.93
CA ASN A 109 -9.03 -4.88 14.12
C ASN A 109 -10.17 -3.87 13.82
N ASN A 110 -10.08 -3.13 12.72
CA ASN A 110 -11.13 -2.21 12.30
C ASN A 110 -12.42 -2.95 11.96
N ASN A 111 -12.34 -4.11 11.32
CA ASN A 111 -13.50 -4.93 11.00
C ASN A 111 -14.20 -5.43 12.27
N ASN A 112 -13.43 -5.92 13.24
CA ASN A 112 -13.97 -6.34 14.55
C ASN A 112 -14.64 -5.18 15.29
N PHE A 113 -14.03 -4.00 15.27
CA PHE A 113 -14.60 -2.79 15.85
C PHE A 113 -15.92 -2.40 15.16
N LEU A 114 -15.96 -2.42 13.83
CA LEU A 114 -17.18 -2.14 13.07
C LEU A 114 -18.29 -3.17 13.31
N GLU A 115 -17.95 -4.44 13.48
CA GLU A 115 -18.93 -5.45 13.89
C GLU A 115 -19.49 -5.18 15.29
N GLY A 116 -18.64 -4.77 16.23
CA GLY A 116 -19.06 -4.32 17.56
C GLY A 116 -20.08 -3.19 17.48
N LEU A 117 -19.75 -2.12 16.75
CA LEU A 117 -20.65 -0.99 16.54
C LEU A 117 -21.97 -1.39 15.86
N LYS A 118 -21.93 -2.30 14.88
CA LYS A 118 -23.15 -2.82 14.23
C LYS A 118 -24.05 -3.55 15.23
N LYS A 119 -23.47 -4.38 16.11
CA LYS A 119 -24.21 -5.09 17.15
C LYS A 119 -24.81 -4.11 18.17
N GLU A 120 -24.02 -3.16 18.65
CA GLU A 120 -24.50 -2.10 19.56
C GLU A 120 -25.66 -1.31 18.94
N LEU A 121 -25.50 -0.86 17.70
CA LEU A 121 -26.55 -0.15 16.98
C LEU A 121 -27.82 -1.01 16.83
N GLN A 122 -27.66 -2.30 16.55
CA GLN A 122 -28.79 -3.23 16.50
C GLN A 122 -29.47 -3.40 17.86
N PHE A 123 -28.73 -3.49 18.96
CA PHE A 123 -29.29 -3.55 20.30
C PHE A 123 -30.01 -2.26 20.69
N SER A 124 -29.40 -1.09 20.43
CA SER A 124 -30.05 0.20 20.62
C SER A 124 -31.32 0.32 19.79
N ARG A 125 -31.29 -0.14 18.53
CA ARG A 125 -32.47 -0.15 17.66
C ARG A 125 -33.57 -1.07 18.21
N LYS A 126 -33.23 -2.26 18.70
CA LYS A 126 -34.20 -3.18 19.33
C LYS A 126 -34.81 -2.55 20.59
N SER A 127 -33.98 -1.99 21.46
CA SER A 127 -34.40 -1.29 22.68
C SER A 127 -35.36 -0.14 22.38
N LEU A 128 -35.00 0.72 21.41
CA LEU A 128 -35.86 1.83 20.96
C LEU A 128 -37.14 1.36 20.27
N SER A 129 -37.08 0.30 19.46
CA SER A 129 -38.24 -0.22 18.72
C SER A 129 -39.28 -0.89 19.62
N GLN A 130 -38.89 -1.32 20.83
CA GLN A 130 -39.78 -1.91 21.83
C GLN A 130 -40.47 -0.85 22.70
N GLN A 131 -40.06 0.42 22.61
CA GLN A 131 -40.70 1.53 23.30
C GLN A 131 -41.62 2.27 22.32
N SER A 132 -42.90 1.91 22.30
CA SER A 132 -43.91 2.77 21.71
C SER A 132 -44.02 4.06 22.52
N PRO A 133 -44.21 5.22 21.87
CA PRO A 133 -44.45 6.48 22.57
C PRO A 133 -45.67 6.34 23.49
N ASN A 134 -45.46 6.61 24.76
CA ASN A 134 -46.42 6.57 25.85
C ASN A 134 -46.31 7.87 26.65
N PRO A 135 -47.30 8.20 27.51
CA PRO A 135 -47.31 9.47 28.26
C PRO A 135 -46.05 9.78 29.10
N ASP A 136 -45.26 8.76 29.44
CA ASP A 136 -44.07 8.91 30.29
C ASP A 136 -42.79 9.13 29.47
N ASN A 137 -42.73 8.62 28.23
CA ASN A 137 -41.54 8.70 27.36
C ASN A 137 -41.73 9.60 26.11
N ILE A 138 -42.93 10.15 25.89
CA ILE A 138 -43.28 10.89 24.67
C ILE A 138 -42.39 12.12 24.44
N GLN A 139 -41.96 12.78 25.51
CA GLN A 139 -41.08 13.96 25.43
C GLN A 139 -39.66 13.58 24.98
N ASP A 140 -39.13 12.45 25.44
CA ASP A 140 -37.84 11.94 24.99
C ASP A 140 -37.89 11.50 23.52
N TYR A 141 -39.00 10.87 23.11
CA TYR A 141 -39.22 10.50 21.72
C TYR A 141 -39.31 11.72 20.80
N ILE A 142 -40.02 12.78 21.23
CA ILE A 142 -40.07 14.07 20.53
C ILE A 142 -38.67 14.68 20.41
N ARG A 143 -37.88 14.68 21.49
CA ARG A 143 -36.50 15.20 21.47
C ARG A 143 -35.63 14.45 20.48
N GLN A 144 -35.67 13.13 20.48
CA GLN A 144 -34.92 12.29 19.54
C GLN A 144 -35.36 12.54 18.09
N MET A 145 -36.67 12.64 17.85
CA MET A 145 -37.21 12.95 16.52
C MET A 145 -36.79 14.33 16.02
N ARG A 146 -36.76 15.35 16.89
CA ARG A 146 -36.25 16.69 16.54
C ARG A 146 -34.77 16.64 16.13
N HIS A 147 -33.92 15.92 16.86
CA HIS A 147 -32.52 15.74 16.49
C HIS A 147 -32.36 15.03 15.15
N LYS A 148 -33.17 13.99 14.89
CA LYS A 148 -33.17 13.26 13.62
C LYS A 148 -33.60 14.14 12.45
N VAL A 149 -34.67 14.93 12.62
CA VAL A 149 -35.12 15.91 11.61
C VAL A 149 -34.04 16.95 11.33
N ALA A 150 -33.37 17.48 12.37
CA ALA A 150 -32.30 18.46 12.19
C ALA A 150 -31.12 17.89 11.38
N SER A 151 -30.66 16.68 11.71
CA SER A 151 -29.57 16.01 11.01
C SER A 151 -29.88 15.72 9.53
N TYR A 152 -31.11 15.25 9.23
CA TYR A 152 -31.54 15.02 7.85
C TYR A 152 -31.72 16.34 7.09
N THR A 153 -32.17 17.40 7.76
CA THR A 153 -32.29 18.74 7.16
C THR A 153 -30.93 19.27 6.74
N GLU A 154 -29.95 19.25 7.64
CA GLU A 154 -28.58 19.65 7.33
C GLU A 154 -27.98 18.82 6.18
N SER A 155 -28.22 17.51 6.17
CA SER A 155 -27.75 16.61 5.10
C SER A 155 -28.39 16.93 3.75
N CYS A 156 -29.71 17.18 3.73
CA CYS A 156 -30.44 17.62 2.53
C CYS A 156 -29.94 18.97 2.01
N GLU A 157 -29.73 19.94 2.89
CA GLU A 157 -29.22 21.27 2.51
C GLU A 157 -27.82 21.19 1.92
N LYS A 158 -26.91 20.45 2.56
CA LYS A 158 -25.55 20.20 2.03
C LYS A 158 -25.58 19.50 0.69
N ALA A 159 -26.47 18.51 0.51
CA ALA A 159 -26.60 17.80 -0.76
C ALA A 159 -27.15 18.74 -1.84
N LYS A 160 -28.24 19.46 -1.58
CA LYS A 160 -28.83 20.42 -2.52
C LYS A 160 -27.82 21.49 -2.94
N ALA A 161 -27.08 22.08 -1.99
CA ALA A 161 -26.06 23.08 -2.28
C ALA A 161 -24.99 22.59 -3.28
N LYS A 162 -24.60 21.31 -3.22
CA LYS A 162 -23.66 20.72 -4.19
C LYS A 162 -24.25 20.68 -5.60
N TYR A 163 -25.51 20.29 -5.74
CA TYR A 163 -26.19 20.24 -7.05
C TYR A 163 -26.52 21.62 -7.60
N THR A 164 -26.89 22.57 -6.73
CA THR A 164 -27.08 23.98 -7.12
C THR A 164 -25.77 24.58 -7.64
N LYS A 165 -24.63 24.29 -6.99
CA LYS A 165 -23.31 24.73 -7.47
C LYS A 165 -22.96 24.16 -8.85
N LEU A 166 -23.47 22.96 -9.17
CA LEU A 166 -23.30 22.32 -10.47
C LEU A 166 -24.36 22.76 -11.49
N SER A 167 -25.23 23.73 -11.16
CA SER A 167 -26.36 24.18 -11.99
C SER A 167 -27.27 23.05 -12.45
N VAL A 168 -27.39 21.99 -11.64
CA VAL A 168 -28.25 20.85 -11.94
C VAL A 168 -29.69 21.21 -11.58
N PRO A 169 -30.65 21.15 -12.52
CA PRO A 169 -32.05 21.38 -12.22
C PRO A 169 -32.62 20.33 -11.27
N ASP A 170 -33.56 20.74 -10.41
CA ASP A 170 -34.19 19.85 -9.41
C ASP A 170 -34.88 18.63 -10.04
N GLN A 171 -35.31 18.71 -11.30
CA GLN A 171 -35.95 17.58 -12.00
C GLN A 171 -35.00 16.43 -12.34
N ILE A 172 -33.68 16.66 -12.35
CA ILE A 172 -32.65 15.68 -12.75
C ILE A 172 -31.82 15.25 -11.53
N LEU A 173 -32.33 15.48 -10.31
CA LEU A 173 -31.65 15.07 -9.11
C LEU A 173 -31.53 13.54 -9.02
N PRO A 174 -30.42 13.02 -8.49
CA PRO A 174 -30.28 11.59 -8.30
C PRO A 174 -31.39 11.03 -7.40
N LYS A 175 -31.85 9.81 -7.72
CA LYS A 175 -32.89 9.08 -6.96
C LYS A 175 -32.59 9.01 -5.47
N SER A 176 -31.31 8.94 -5.09
CA SER A 176 -30.86 8.93 -3.69
C SER A 176 -31.16 10.24 -2.96
N LEU A 177 -31.06 11.39 -3.63
CA LEU A 177 -31.42 12.68 -3.04
C LEU A 177 -32.94 12.85 -2.94
N ILE A 178 -33.68 12.39 -3.95
CA ILE A 178 -35.15 12.38 -3.92
C ILE A 178 -35.64 11.55 -2.72
N ALA A 179 -35.13 10.33 -2.54
CA ALA A 179 -35.43 9.49 -1.40
C ALA A 179 -35.06 10.14 -0.05
N LEU A 180 -33.95 10.89 0.01
CA LEU A 180 -33.55 11.62 1.21
C LEU A 180 -34.52 12.78 1.54
N VAL A 181 -35.02 13.48 0.51
CA VAL A 181 -36.02 14.54 0.68
C VAL A 181 -37.37 13.97 1.11
N GLU A 182 -37.80 12.86 0.51
CA GLU A 182 -39.03 12.16 0.89
C GLU A 182 -38.96 11.66 2.34
N THR A 183 -37.86 11.02 2.73
CA THR A 183 -37.67 10.56 4.11
C THR A 183 -37.63 11.72 5.11
N LEU A 184 -37.07 12.87 4.75
CA LEU A 184 -37.15 14.07 5.58
C LEU A 184 -38.60 14.56 5.73
N ALA A 185 -39.40 14.54 4.67
CA ALA A 185 -40.81 14.93 4.74
C ALA A 185 -41.60 14.00 5.68
N THR A 186 -41.41 12.69 5.57
CA THR A 186 -42.08 11.72 6.46
C THR A 186 -41.67 11.89 7.93
N LEU A 187 -40.38 12.19 8.19
CA LEU A 187 -39.90 12.44 9.55
C LEU A 187 -40.49 13.71 10.16
N LYS A 188 -40.69 14.77 9.35
CA LYS A 188 -41.34 16.00 9.81
C LYS A 188 -42.81 15.76 10.16
N THR A 189 -43.54 15.01 9.34
CA THR A 189 -44.94 14.66 9.63
C THR A 189 -45.05 13.82 10.89
N GLU A 190 -44.17 12.84 11.07
CA GLU A 190 -44.14 11.98 12.27
C GLU A 190 -43.83 12.80 13.54
N ALA A 191 -42.88 13.74 13.48
CA ALA A 191 -42.58 14.64 14.58
C ALA A 191 -43.78 15.54 14.96
N MET A 192 -44.54 16.02 13.96
CA MET A 192 -45.76 16.80 14.20
C MET A 192 -46.85 15.96 14.86
N THR A 193 -47.09 14.73 14.40
CA THR A 193 -48.09 13.85 15.00
C THR A 193 -47.77 13.50 16.44
N LEU A 194 -46.49 13.29 16.75
CA LEU A 194 -46.04 13.03 18.13
C LEU A 194 -46.23 14.25 19.02
N GLN A 195 -45.91 15.45 18.54
CA GLN A 195 -46.13 16.68 19.27
C GLN A 195 -47.62 16.87 19.61
N GLN A 196 -48.50 16.67 18.62
CA GLN A 196 -49.95 16.76 18.82
C GLN A 196 -50.43 15.78 19.90
N SER A 197 -49.98 14.52 19.86
CA SER A 197 -50.35 13.54 20.87
C SER A 197 -49.84 13.89 22.28
N ALA A 198 -48.68 14.55 22.40
CA ALA A 198 -48.17 15.03 23.67
C ALA A 198 -48.99 16.20 24.22
N ASP A 199 -49.43 17.11 23.35
CA ASP A 199 -50.29 18.24 23.70
C ASP A 199 -51.68 17.75 24.16
N GLU A 200 -52.23 16.73 23.52
CA GLU A 200 -53.48 16.07 23.93
C GLU A 200 -53.36 15.42 25.32
N VAL A 201 -52.24 14.74 25.60
CA VAL A 201 -51.97 14.17 26.93
C VAL A 201 -51.84 15.26 28.00
N ALA A 202 -51.18 16.38 27.69
CA ALA A 202 -51.07 17.51 28.60
C ALA A 202 -52.45 18.11 28.91
N LEU A 203 -53.27 18.34 27.88
CA LEU A 203 -54.63 18.85 28.03
C LEU A 203 -55.52 17.91 28.86
N ALA A 204 -55.41 16.60 28.67
CA ALA A 204 -56.13 15.61 29.48
C ALA A 204 -55.70 15.64 30.97
N ARG A 205 -54.41 15.88 31.25
CA ARG A 205 -53.91 16.03 32.63
C ARG A 205 -54.45 17.31 33.27
N GLU A 206 -54.44 18.44 32.57
CA GLU A 206 -55.00 19.70 33.05
C GLU A 206 -56.52 19.61 33.29
N ALA A 207 -57.26 18.97 32.39
CA ALA A 207 -58.69 18.71 32.56
C ALA A 207 -58.97 17.84 33.80
N ARG A 208 -58.14 16.83 34.05
CA ARG A 208 -58.26 15.99 35.24
C ARG A 208 -57.94 16.76 36.52
N GLU A 209 -56.92 17.59 36.52
CA GLU A 209 -56.56 18.43 37.68
C GLU A 209 -57.65 19.45 38.00
N THR A 210 -58.17 20.14 36.99
CA THR A 210 -59.27 21.10 37.14
C THR A 210 -60.53 20.41 37.65
N PHE A 211 -60.90 19.25 37.09
CA PHE A 211 -62.04 18.47 37.60
C PHE A 211 -61.84 18.05 39.06
N ASN A 212 -60.64 17.59 39.44
CA ASN A 212 -60.33 17.24 40.83
C ASN A 212 -60.40 18.45 41.78
N ARG A 213 -60.04 19.64 41.32
CA ARG A 213 -60.18 20.90 42.09
C ARG A 213 -61.64 21.30 42.25
N LEU A 214 -62.45 21.16 41.20
CA LEU A 214 -63.89 21.47 41.23
C LEU A 214 -64.71 20.46 42.05
N ARG A 215 -64.19 19.24 42.25
CA ARG A 215 -64.82 18.19 43.08
C ARG A 215 -64.50 18.31 44.58
N ARG A 216 -63.51 19.12 44.96
CA ARG A 216 -63.17 19.42 46.35
C ARG A 216 -63.92 20.66 46.80
#